data_AF-A0A7S1T182-F1
#
_entry.id   AF-A0A7S1T182-F1
#
_cell.length_a   1.000
_cell.length_b   1.000
_cell.length_c   1.000
_cell.angle_alpha   90.00
_cell.angle_beta   90.00
_cell.angle_gamma   90.00
#
_symmetry.space_group_name_H-M   'P 1'
#
loop_
_entity.id
_entity.type
_entity.pdbx_description
1 polymer ?
#
loop_
_entity_poly.entity_id
_entity_poly.type
_entity_poly.pdbx_seq_one_letter_code
_entity_poly.pdbx_strand_id
1 'polypeptide(L)'
;MEVHLLDFPNIVITGTELQLPFQAALKIEKFGDLILKATEPQMVLFNIYDDWLKTISSYTAFSRLILILRALHINMDKARMLLKPDKSVVTEPHHVWPNLTDEQWIKVEIALKDLILADYAKKNNVNVSALTQSEIRDIILGAEITPPSQQRQQIAEIEKQAREASQMTAVTTKSTNVHGDELIITTTSPYEQATFGSKTDWRVRAISASNLHLRVNHIYVNSDDIRETGYTYIMPKNILKKFICISDLRTQVAGYLYGVSPPDNPQVKEIRAVVMPPQWGNHQTVNLPSTLPEHEYLADLEPLGWMHTQPNELPQMAPVDVTAHAKLLEGNKSWDGERCILVTASFTPGSCSLTAYKLTPGGYEWGRQNKDNSANPHGYLPTHYEKVQMLLSDRFMGFFMVPDVGPWNYNFQGVKHSSSMKYGLKLANPKEYYHEEHRPTHFLEFSTLEDAEIEADREDLFA
;
A
#
# COMPACT_ATOMS: atom_id res chain seq x y z
N MET A 1 -2.06 1.15 16.15
CA MET A 1 -3.10 1.95 16.86
C MET A 1 -4.50 1.44 16.56
N GLU A 2 -4.86 1.20 15.31
CA GLU A 2 -6.20 0.70 14.92
C GLU A 2 -6.64 -0.55 15.69
N VAL A 3 -5.76 -1.54 15.86
CA VAL A 3 -6.06 -2.77 16.63
C VAL A 3 -6.25 -2.53 18.13
N HIS A 4 -5.61 -1.49 18.69
CA HIS A 4 -5.69 -1.19 20.12
C HIS A 4 -6.81 -0.20 20.48
N LEU A 5 -7.43 0.42 19.47
CA LEU A 5 -8.49 1.41 19.65
C LEU A 5 -9.86 0.89 19.21
N LEU A 6 -10.02 -0.43 19.09
CA LEU A 6 -11.29 -1.08 18.72
C LEU A 6 -12.44 -0.75 19.69
N ASP A 7 -12.13 -0.57 20.97
CA ASP A 7 -13.11 -0.18 21.99
C ASP A 7 -13.53 1.30 21.90
N PHE A 8 -12.87 2.09 21.03
CA PHE A 8 -13.10 3.52 20.86
C PHE A 8 -13.50 3.87 19.41
N PRO A 9 -14.70 3.43 18.96
CA PRO A 9 -15.13 3.55 17.57
C PRO A 9 -15.28 5.00 17.07
N ASN A 10 -15.34 5.96 18.00
CA ASN A 10 -15.49 7.39 17.69
C ASN A 10 -14.14 8.10 17.49
N ILE A 11 -13.00 7.42 17.70
CA ILE A 11 -11.67 8.02 17.50
C ILE A 11 -11.26 7.85 16.03
N VAL A 12 -11.10 8.97 15.33
CA VAL A 12 -10.62 8.99 13.95
C VAL A 12 -9.09 8.94 13.95
N ILE A 13 -8.52 7.89 13.35
CA ILE A 13 -7.07 7.75 13.14
C ILE A 13 -6.76 8.22 11.73
N THR A 14 -5.94 9.28 11.62
CA THR A 14 -5.57 9.86 10.31
C THR A 14 -4.06 9.86 10.17
N GLY A 15 -3.56 9.37 9.03
CA GLY A 15 -2.16 9.51 8.65
C GLY A 15 -1.87 10.94 8.17
N THR A 16 -0.64 11.41 8.35
CA THR A 16 -0.20 12.71 7.83
C THR A 16 0.79 12.51 6.70
N GLU A 17 0.58 13.22 5.58
CA GLU A 17 1.58 13.33 4.50
C GLU A 17 2.70 14.32 4.87
N LEU A 18 2.47 15.17 5.87
CA LEU A 18 3.46 16.12 6.38
C LEU A 18 4.42 15.41 7.35
N GLN A 19 5.72 15.50 7.08
CA GLN A 19 6.76 15.00 7.98
C GLN A 19 7.08 16.05 9.05
N LEU A 20 6.22 16.15 10.07
CA LEU A 20 6.40 17.10 11.16
C LEU A 20 7.61 16.75 12.05
N PRO A 21 8.43 17.72 12.50
CA PRO A 21 9.72 17.46 13.13
C PRO A 21 9.60 17.21 14.64
N PHE A 22 8.57 16.49 15.10
CA PHE A 22 8.33 16.29 16.54
C PHE A 22 9.46 15.54 17.25
N GLN A 23 10.21 14.70 16.53
CA GLN A 23 11.41 14.06 17.08
C GLN A 23 12.48 15.06 17.56
N ALA A 24 12.50 16.27 16.99
CA ALA A 24 13.42 17.32 17.43
C ALA A 24 13.10 17.84 18.84
N ALA A 25 11.88 17.60 19.35
CA ALA A 25 11.53 17.94 20.73
C ALA A 25 12.43 17.22 21.74
N LEU A 26 12.88 15.99 21.44
CA LEU A 26 13.83 15.24 22.28
C LEU A 26 15.20 15.93 22.42
N LYS A 27 15.53 16.87 21.52
CA LYS A 27 16.77 17.66 21.58
C LYS A 27 16.67 18.88 22.48
N ILE A 28 15.51 19.14 23.09
CA ILE A 28 15.31 20.20 24.08
C ILE A 28 15.85 19.69 25.41
N GLU A 29 16.78 20.43 26.01
CA GLU A 29 17.52 20.04 27.23
C GLU A 29 16.58 19.62 28.36
N LYS A 30 15.49 20.36 28.57
CA LYS A 30 14.49 20.05 29.62
C LYS A 30 13.86 18.67 29.45
N PHE A 31 13.55 18.27 28.22
CA PHE A 31 12.97 16.95 27.95
C PHE A 31 14.05 15.87 27.97
N GLY A 32 15.22 16.13 27.37
CA GLY A 32 16.35 15.21 27.36
C GLY A 32 16.83 14.85 28.77
N ASP A 33 17.00 15.84 29.64
CA ASP A 33 17.42 15.63 31.03
C ASP A 33 16.40 14.83 31.83
N LEU A 34 15.11 15.07 31.61
CA LEU A 34 14.03 14.36 32.30
C LEU A 34 13.96 12.90 31.85
N ILE A 35 14.14 12.64 30.55
CA ILE A 35 14.20 11.28 30.00
C ILE A 35 15.42 10.53 30.56
N LEU A 36 16.59 11.16 30.59
CA LEU A 36 17.83 10.55 31.07
C LEU A 36 17.81 10.25 32.58
N LYS A 37 17.07 11.03 33.36
CA LYS A 37 16.94 10.86 34.82
C LYS A 37 15.82 9.91 35.23
N ALA A 38 14.98 9.47 34.30
CA ALA A 38 13.86 8.58 34.61
C ALA A 38 14.37 7.17 34.97
N THR A 39 13.97 6.66 36.14
CA THR A 39 14.30 5.33 36.63
C THR A 39 13.18 4.30 36.44
N GLU A 40 11.98 4.77 36.09
CA GLU A 40 10.79 3.96 35.86
C GLU A 40 9.89 4.57 34.76
N PRO A 41 8.97 3.78 34.17
CA PRO A 41 7.98 4.31 33.22
C PRO A 41 7.04 5.30 33.90
N GLN A 42 7.02 6.55 33.43
CA GLN A 42 6.18 7.62 33.97
C GLN A 42 5.54 8.46 32.87
N MET A 43 4.36 8.99 33.17
CA MET A 43 3.66 9.97 32.32
C MET A 43 3.94 11.37 32.86
N VAL A 44 4.44 12.28 32.00
CA VAL A 44 4.76 13.66 32.39
C VAL A 44 3.97 14.63 31.53
N LEU A 45 3.26 15.56 32.19
CA LEU A 45 2.46 16.57 31.53
C LEU A 45 3.27 17.84 31.27
N PHE A 46 3.28 18.31 30.03
CA PHE A 46 3.88 19.58 29.64
C PHE A 46 2.91 20.39 28.79
N ASN A 47 2.93 21.70 28.96
CA ASN A 47 2.36 22.63 27.99
C ASN A 47 3.50 23.14 27.09
N ILE A 48 3.51 22.69 25.83
CA ILE A 48 4.60 23.04 24.89
C ILE A 48 4.50 24.47 24.35
N TYR A 49 3.41 25.18 24.59
CA TYR A 49 3.24 26.58 24.20
C TYR A 49 3.60 27.56 25.32
N ASP A 50 3.95 27.08 26.51
CA ASP A 50 4.10 27.93 27.70
C ASP A 50 2.89 28.87 27.83
N ASP A 51 3.13 30.18 27.80
CA ASP A 51 2.13 31.23 27.93
C ASP A 51 1.69 31.88 26.59
N TRP A 52 2.13 31.37 25.44
CA TRP A 52 1.88 32.00 24.13
C TRP A 52 0.39 32.22 23.82
N LEU A 53 -0.48 31.33 24.29
CA LEU A 53 -1.92 31.42 24.04
C LEU A 53 -2.60 32.64 24.69
N LYS A 54 -1.88 33.39 25.56
CA LYS A 54 -2.36 34.67 26.11
C LYS A 54 -2.30 35.80 25.08
N THR A 55 -1.33 35.77 24.16
CA THR A 55 -1.09 36.86 23.19
C THR A 55 -1.34 36.45 21.74
N ILE A 56 -1.24 35.16 21.41
CA ILE A 56 -1.42 34.66 20.04
C ILE A 56 -2.41 33.49 19.95
N SER A 57 -2.96 33.27 18.76
CA SER A 57 -3.89 32.16 18.48
C SER A 57 -3.19 30.80 18.53
N SER A 58 -3.97 29.71 18.71
CA SER A 58 -3.46 28.34 18.63
C SER A 58 -2.81 28.02 17.28
N TYR A 59 -3.35 28.56 16.18
CA TYR A 59 -2.76 28.41 14.85
C TYR A 59 -1.37 29.04 14.74
N THR A 60 -1.22 30.26 15.28
CA THR A 60 0.06 30.99 15.29
C THR A 60 1.06 30.29 16.22
N ALA A 61 0.62 29.84 17.39
CA ALA A 61 1.44 29.13 18.35
C ALA A 61 1.95 27.79 17.79
N PHE A 62 1.09 27.04 17.09
CA PHE A 62 1.49 25.83 16.37
C PHE A 62 2.50 26.12 15.27
N SER A 63 2.28 27.16 14.46
CA SER A 63 3.21 27.57 13.40
C SER A 63 4.59 27.94 13.96
N ARG A 64 4.64 28.70 15.06
CA ARG A 64 5.87 29.02 15.80
C ARG A 64 6.58 27.75 16.28
N LEU A 65 5.84 26.83 16.90
CA LEU A 65 6.39 25.56 17.39
C LEU A 65 7.05 24.75 16.26
N ILE A 66 6.34 24.56 15.14
CA ILE A 66 6.88 23.79 14.01
C ILE A 66 8.12 24.46 13.43
N LEU A 67 8.13 25.78 13.33
CA LEU A 67 9.29 26.54 12.86
C LEU A 67 10.52 26.31 13.76
N ILE A 68 10.34 26.38 15.08
CA ILE A 68 11.42 26.14 16.05
C ILE A 68 11.93 24.70 15.96
N LEU A 69 11.03 23.72 15.99
CA LEU A 69 11.39 22.31 15.93
C LEU A 69 12.09 21.95 14.60
N ARG A 70 11.65 22.54 13.48
CA ARG A 70 12.31 22.35 12.17
C ARG A 70 13.71 22.94 12.17
N ALA A 71 13.89 24.14 12.70
CA ALA A 71 15.21 24.77 12.81
C ALA A 71 16.15 23.94 13.70
N LEU A 72 15.68 23.44 14.85
CA LEU A 72 16.42 22.53 15.73
C LEU A 72 16.77 21.19 15.08
N HIS A 73 15.90 20.69 14.19
CA HIS A 73 16.16 19.49 13.41
C HIS A 73 17.32 19.69 12.44
N ILE A 74 17.35 20.83 11.75
CA ILE A 74 18.34 21.17 10.70
C ILE A 74 19.69 21.55 11.31
N ASN A 75 19.72 22.54 12.21
CA ASN A 75 20.95 23.02 12.83
C ASN A 75 20.68 23.44 14.27
N MET A 76 20.93 22.50 15.18
CA MET A 76 20.65 22.66 16.60
C MET A 76 21.40 23.84 17.23
N ASP A 77 22.70 23.99 16.95
CA ASP A 77 23.53 25.01 17.60
C ASP A 77 23.14 26.42 17.17
N LYS A 78 22.91 26.62 15.86
CA LYS A 78 22.44 27.92 15.34
C LYS A 78 21.03 28.24 15.82
N ALA A 79 20.11 27.27 15.80
CA ALA A 79 18.75 27.49 16.28
C ALA A 79 18.72 27.85 17.78
N ARG A 80 19.55 27.19 18.61
CA ARG A 80 19.69 27.54 20.05
C ARG A 80 20.23 28.94 20.25
N MET A 81 21.23 29.34 19.47
CA MET A 81 21.78 30.70 19.51
C MET A 81 20.73 31.75 19.12
N LEU A 82 19.91 31.47 18.09
CA LEU A 82 18.82 32.35 17.67
C LEU A 82 17.70 32.48 18.72
N LEU A 83 17.39 31.40 19.44
CA LEU A 83 16.38 31.40 20.51
C LEU A 83 16.84 32.19 21.74
N LYS A 84 18.15 32.33 21.97
CA LYS A 84 18.74 33.08 23.10
C LYS A 84 19.68 34.17 22.59
N PRO A 85 19.14 35.27 22.02
CA PRO A 85 19.95 36.29 21.35
C PRO A 85 20.80 37.14 22.30
N ASP A 86 20.43 37.23 23.58
CA ASP A 86 21.16 37.98 24.61
C ASP A 86 21.13 37.22 25.95
N LYS A 87 22.15 37.43 26.79
CA LYS A 87 22.28 36.87 28.14
C LYS A 87 21.18 37.35 29.10
N SER A 88 20.51 38.45 28.77
CA SER A 88 19.35 38.96 29.51
C SER A 88 18.10 38.09 29.37
N VAL A 89 18.02 37.27 28.32
CA VAL A 89 16.87 36.39 28.07
C VAL A 89 17.02 35.09 28.87
N VAL A 90 16.10 34.89 29.82
CA VAL A 90 16.08 33.71 30.69
C VAL A 90 14.85 32.86 30.36
N THR A 91 15.00 31.54 30.44
CA THR A 91 13.88 30.59 30.41
C THR A 91 13.43 30.34 31.85
N GLU A 92 12.15 30.54 32.12
CA GLU A 92 11.59 30.31 33.45
C GLU A 92 11.60 28.81 33.79
N PRO A 93 11.73 28.41 35.08
CA PRO A 93 11.84 27.00 35.45
C PRO A 93 10.68 26.13 34.98
N HIS A 94 9.47 26.70 34.86
CA HIS A 94 8.28 26.00 34.39
C HIS A 94 8.08 26.09 32.88
N HIS A 95 8.77 27.01 32.18
CA HIS A 95 8.69 27.15 30.73
C HIS A 95 9.66 26.26 29.97
N VAL A 96 9.33 25.97 28.72
CA VAL A 96 10.18 25.24 27.77
C VAL A 96 11.00 26.23 26.95
N TRP A 97 10.41 27.36 26.57
CA TRP A 97 10.99 28.35 25.68
C TRP A 97 11.48 29.60 26.43
N PRO A 98 12.45 30.35 25.88
CA PRO A 98 12.91 31.61 26.47
C PRO A 98 11.79 32.65 26.56
N ASN A 99 11.79 33.45 27.62
CA ASN A 99 10.77 34.49 27.79
C ASN A 99 11.11 35.71 26.91
N LEU A 100 10.41 35.82 25.78
CA LEU A 100 10.60 36.85 24.76
C LEU A 100 9.31 37.64 24.58
N THR A 101 9.43 38.94 24.28
CA THR A 101 8.29 39.78 23.88
C THR A 101 7.83 39.43 22.47
N ASP A 102 6.60 39.81 22.09
CA ASP A 102 6.07 39.52 20.75
C ASP A 102 6.95 40.12 19.62
N GLU A 103 7.52 41.31 19.83
CA GLU A 103 8.46 41.93 18.88
C GLU A 103 9.76 41.14 18.75
N GLN A 104 10.26 40.57 19.85
CA GLN A 104 11.45 39.71 19.82
C GLN A 104 11.14 38.38 19.13
N TRP A 105 9.97 37.79 19.38
CA TRP A 105 9.51 36.58 18.70
C TRP A 105 9.46 36.75 17.19
N ILE A 106 8.94 37.87 16.68
CA ILE A 106 8.92 38.15 15.23
C ILE A 106 10.33 38.10 14.64
N LYS A 107 11.32 38.73 15.30
CA LYS A 107 12.72 38.72 14.84
C LYS A 107 13.32 37.31 14.86
N VAL A 108 13.04 36.54 15.91
CA VAL A 108 13.52 35.15 16.03
C VAL A 108 12.86 34.26 14.98
N GLU A 109 11.55 34.38 14.74
CA GLU A 109 10.83 33.62 13.72
C GLU A 109 11.39 33.87 12.32
N ILE A 110 11.65 35.13 11.96
CA ILE A 110 12.28 35.47 10.67
C ILE A 110 13.66 34.80 10.56
N ALA A 111 14.48 34.89 11.60
CA ALA A 111 15.81 34.27 11.58
C ALA A 111 15.79 32.74 11.51
N LEU A 112 14.82 32.09 12.18
CA LEU A 112 14.63 30.64 12.10
C LEU A 112 14.14 30.20 10.71
N LYS A 113 13.22 30.98 10.11
CA LYS A 113 12.76 30.76 8.74
C LYS A 113 13.92 30.87 7.75
N ASP A 114 14.75 31.90 7.86
CA ASP A 114 15.90 32.11 6.98
C ASP A 114 16.92 30.97 7.11
N LEU A 115 17.14 30.46 8.33
CA LEU A 115 18.01 29.30 8.58
C LEU A 115 17.50 28.04 7.85
N ILE A 116 16.18 27.77 7.90
CA ILE A 116 15.56 26.62 7.24
C ILE A 116 15.67 26.74 5.72
N LEU A 117 15.33 27.92 5.18
CA LEU A 117 15.35 28.16 3.74
C LEU A 117 16.77 28.14 3.18
N ALA A 118 17.76 28.65 3.91
CA ALA A 118 19.16 28.60 3.51
C ALA A 118 19.70 27.15 3.43
N ASP A 119 19.32 26.28 4.37
CA ASP A 119 19.69 24.86 4.30
C ASP A 119 19.03 24.15 3.12
N TYR A 120 17.74 24.40 2.88
CA TYR A 120 17.02 23.85 1.74
C TYR A 120 17.62 24.31 0.40
N ALA A 121 17.89 25.60 0.27
CA ALA A 121 18.53 26.20 -0.90
C ALA A 121 19.90 25.58 -1.18
N LYS A 122 20.71 25.37 -0.14
CA LYS A 122 22.03 24.75 -0.26
C LYS A 122 21.95 23.27 -0.67
N LYS A 123 21.01 22.51 -0.12
CA LYS A 123 20.84 21.08 -0.44
C LYS A 123 20.32 20.84 -1.85
N ASN A 124 19.40 21.70 -2.31
CA ASN A 124 18.72 21.52 -3.59
C ASN A 124 19.26 22.42 -4.70
N ASN A 125 20.26 23.26 -4.41
CA ASN A 125 20.84 24.24 -5.33
C ASN A 125 19.79 25.18 -5.96
N VAL A 126 18.92 25.74 -5.11
CA VAL A 126 17.80 26.62 -5.49
C VAL A 126 17.96 27.99 -4.84
N ASN A 127 17.65 29.07 -5.57
CA ASN A 127 17.62 30.40 -4.97
C ASN A 127 16.36 30.59 -4.11
N VAL A 128 16.53 31.03 -2.85
CA VAL A 128 15.44 31.27 -1.91
C VAL A 128 14.43 32.29 -2.45
N SER A 129 14.88 33.28 -3.23
CA SER A 129 14.00 34.30 -3.81
C SER A 129 13.06 33.77 -4.90
N ALA A 130 13.33 32.57 -5.44
CA ALA A 130 12.50 31.93 -6.46
C ALA A 130 11.36 31.10 -5.85
N LEU A 131 11.31 30.95 -4.52
CA LEU A 131 10.29 30.16 -3.83
C LEU A 131 9.01 30.98 -3.61
N THR A 132 7.86 30.37 -3.93
CA THR A 132 6.54 30.91 -3.62
C THR A 132 6.19 30.77 -2.13
N GLN A 133 5.20 31.52 -1.64
CA GLN A 133 4.77 31.42 -0.23
C GLN A 133 4.21 30.03 0.12
N SER A 134 3.55 29.36 -0.81
CA SER A 134 3.10 27.97 -0.64
C SER A 134 4.28 27.01 -0.51
N GLU A 135 5.29 27.11 -1.38
CA GLU A 135 6.48 26.28 -1.30
C GLU A 135 7.26 26.52 0.01
N ILE A 136 7.40 27.79 0.44
CA ILE A 136 8.02 28.12 1.73
C ILE A 136 7.28 27.45 2.89
N ARG A 137 5.95 27.54 2.91
CA ARG A 137 5.12 26.89 3.94
C ARG A 137 5.32 25.37 3.93
N ASP A 138 5.30 24.78 2.74
CA ASP A 138 5.39 23.33 2.56
C ASP A 138 6.78 22.79 2.96
N ILE A 139 7.87 23.57 2.72
CA ILE A 139 9.23 23.26 3.20
C ILE A 139 9.26 23.22 4.72
N ILE A 140 8.65 24.21 5.39
CA ILE A 140 8.62 24.29 6.86
C ILE A 140 7.78 23.14 7.44
N LEU A 141 6.66 22.80 6.80
CA LEU A 141 5.79 21.70 7.21
C LEU A 141 6.35 20.31 6.85
N GLY A 142 7.36 20.23 5.98
CA GLY A 142 8.04 18.99 5.62
C GLY A 142 7.25 18.15 4.63
N ALA A 143 6.61 18.80 3.66
CA ALA A 143 6.02 18.12 2.50
C ALA A 143 7.11 17.73 1.48
N GLU A 144 6.87 16.67 0.70
CA GLU A 144 7.72 16.31 -0.42
C GLU A 144 7.54 17.31 -1.57
N ILE A 145 8.50 18.23 -1.73
CA ILE A 145 8.47 19.22 -2.80
C ILE A 145 9.53 18.85 -3.83
N THR A 146 9.12 18.71 -5.09
CA THR A 146 10.07 18.59 -6.20
C THR A 146 10.84 19.90 -6.35
N PRO A 147 12.18 19.91 -6.31
CA PRO A 147 12.96 21.12 -6.49
C PRO A 147 12.58 21.83 -7.80
N PRO A 148 12.35 23.16 -7.80
CA PRO A 148 12.03 23.89 -9.02
C PRO A 148 13.15 23.72 -10.05
N SER A 149 12.79 23.31 -11.28
CA SER A 149 13.75 23.07 -12.36
C SER A 149 14.52 24.35 -12.72
N GLN A 150 15.75 24.23 -13.23
CA GLN A 150 16.55 25.37 -13.70
C GLN A 150 15.81 26.18 -14.80
N GLN A 151 14.98 25.50 -15.59
CA GLN A 151 14.12 26.12 -16.60
C GLN A 151 13.06 27.03 -15.96
N ARG A 152 12.47 26.62 -14.82
CA ARG A 152 11.52 27.45 -14.03
C ARG A 152 12.19 28.68 -13.42
N GLN A 153 13.47 28.58 -13.03
CA GLN A 153 14.26 29.72 -12.51
C GLN A 153 14.52 30.77 -13.60
N GLN A 154 14.91 30.33 -14.81
CA GLN A 154 15.10 31.21 -15.96
C GLN A 154 13.78 31.87 -16.40
N ILE A 155 12.67 31.13 -16.39
CA ILE A 155 11.35 31.66 -16.74
C ILE A 155 10.88 32.70 -15.72
N ALA A 156 11.09 32.48 -14.42
CA ALA A 156 10.71 33.46 -13.40
C ALA A 156 11.52 34.77 -13.48
N GLU A 157 12.81 34.69 -13.84
CA GLU A 157 13.63 35.88 -14.12
C GLU A 157 13.16 36.61 -15.38
N ILE A 158 12.78 35.88 -16.43
CA ILE A 158 12.23 36.43 -17.68
C ILE A 158 10.83 37.03 -17.47
N GLU A 159 9.95 36.38 -16.69
CA GLU A 159 8.61 36.87 -16.36
C GLU A 159 8.65 38.11 -15.46
N LYS A 160 9.64 38.23 -14.57
CA LYS A 160 9.84 39.44 -13.78
C LYS A 160 10.22 40.63 -14.66
N GLN A 161 10.94 40.39 -15.77
CA GLN A 161 11.22 41.39 -16.79
C GLN A 161 10.02 41.63 -17.74
N ALA A 162 9.22 40.59 -18.02
CA ALA A 162 8.06 40.69 -18.91
C ALA A 162 6.81 41.28 -18.22
N ARG A 163 6.68 41.20 -16.88
CA ARG A 163 5.58 41.82 -16.12
C ARG A 163 5.55 43.35 -16.19
N GLU A 164 6.61 43.99 -16.67
CA GLU A 164 6.59 45.44 -16.97
C GLU A 164 5.98 45.74 -18.35
N ALA A 165 5.69 44.73 -19.18
CA ALA A 165 5.10 44.90 -20.51
C ALA A 165 4.02 43.84 -20.84
N SER A 166 2.76 44.26 -20.66
CA SER A 166 1.53 43.74 -21.29
C SER A 166 0.64 42.76 -20.50
N GLN A 167 -0.66 42.98 -20.72
CA GLN A 167 -1.83 42.38 -20.08
C GLN A 167 -2.09 40.95 -20.57
N MET A 168 -2.42 40.03 -19.65
CA MET A 168 -2.87 38.67 -19.96
C MET A 168 -4.41 38.59 -20.03
N THR A 169 -4.93 37.93 -21.07
CA THR A 169 -6.33 37.50 -21.20
C THR A 169 -6.52 36.14 -20.51
N ALA A 170 -7.52 36.04 -19.62
CA ALA A 170 -7.90 34.81 -18.93
C ALA A 170 -9.06 34.11 -19.65
N VAL A 171 -9.08 32.77 -19.69
CA VAL A 171 -10.21 31.97 -20.21
C VAL A 171 -10.98 31.36 -19.05
N THR A 172 -12.30 31.49 -19.10
CA THR A 172 -13.21 31.03 -18.04
C THR A 172 -14.04 29.85 -18.54
N THR A 173 -14.02 28.74 -17.81
CA THR A 173 -14.81 27.53 -18.12
C THR A 173 -15.84 27.30 -17.02
N LYS A 174 -17.10 27.10 -17.40
CA LYS A 174 -18.23 26.88 -16.49
C LYS A 174 -18.60 25.40 -16.46
N SER A 175 -18.68 24.80 -15.27
CA SER A 175 -19.06 23.40 -15.06
C SER A 175 -19.93 23.25 -13.81
N THR A 176 -20.66 22.14 -13.64
CA THR A 176 -21.61 21.92 -12.54
C THR A 176 -21.18 20.74 -11.67
N ASN A 177 -21.26 20.89 -10.35
CA ASN A 177 -20.97 19.77 -9.44
C ASN A 177 -22.15 18.77 -9.35
N VAL A 178 -21.94 17.64 -8.67
CA VAL A 178 -22.90 16.55 -8.49
C VAL A 178 -24.19 16.95 -7.73
N HIS A 179 -24.23 18.17 -7.16
CA HIS A 179 -25.37 18.76 -6.46
C HIS A 179 -26.07 19.88 -7.26
N GLY A 180 -25.63 20.15 -8.50
CA GLY A 180 -26.27 21.12 -9.39
C GLY A 180 -25.80 22.57 -9.22
N ASP A 181 -24.75 22.81 -8.44
CA ASP A 181 -24.19 24.16 -8.27
C ASP A 181 -23.21 24.50 -9.41
N GLU A 182 -23.35 25.71 -9.98
CA GLU A 182 -22.50 26.21 -11.06
C GLU A 182 -21.12 26.66 -10.53
N LEU A 183 -20.07 25.97 -10.96
CA LEU A 183 -18.66 26.34 -10.76
C LEU A 183 -18.12 27.08 -12.00
N ILE A 184 -17.67 28.31 -11.77
CA ILE A 184 -16.96 29.12 -12.78
C ILE A 184 -15.46 29.04 -12.45
N ILE A 185 -14.70 28.30 -13.26
CA ILE A 185 -13.25 28.14 -13.08
C ILE A 185 -12.53 28.96 -14.14
N THR A 186 -11.80 29.98 -13.71
CA THR A 186 -10.95 30.79 -14.58
C THR A 186 -9.55 30.16 -14.62
N THR A 187 -9.22 29.47 -15.71
CA THR A 187 -7.93 28.79 -15.86
C THR A 187 -7.00 29.67 -16.72
N THR A 188 -5.90 30.13 -16.13
CA THR A 188 -4.94 31.01 -16.81
C THR A 188 -3.72 30.27 -17.38
N SER A 189 -3.61 28.94 -17.25
CA SER A 189 -2.43 28.19 -17.71
C SER A 189 -2.75 26.77 -18.23
N PRO A 190 -2.18 26.35 -19.39
CA PRO A 190 -2.29 24.99 -19.93
C PRO A 190 -1.70 23.87 -19.04
N TYR A 191 -1.02 24.20 -17.95
CA TYR A 191 -0.23 23.25 -17.14
C TYR A 191 -1.06 22.39 -16.17
N GLU A 192 -2.21 22.86 -15.71
CA GLU A 192 -3.03 22.16 -14.70
C GLU A 192 -3.68 20.86 -15.22
N GLN A 193 -3.80 20.69 -16.55
CA GLN A 193 -4.35 19.46 -17.14
C GLN A 193 -3.40 18.25 -17.05
N ALA A 194 -2.09 18.44 -16.81
CA ALA A 194 -1.11 17.35 -16.92
C ALA A 194 -0.74 16.68 -15.58
N THR A 195 -1.08 17.27 -14.43
CA THR A 195 -0.52 16.86 -13.11
C THR A 195 -1.54 16.11 -12.23
N PHE A 196 -2.32 15.21 -12.81
CA PHE A 196 -3.24 14.32 -12.08
C PHE A 196 -2.92 12.84 -12.34
N GLY A 197 -1.67 12.43 -12.07
CA GLY A 197 -1.24 11.03 -12.13
C GLY A 197 -1.05 10.45 -10.73
N SER A 198 -2.04 9.71 -10.20
CA SER A 198 -1.91 9.04 -8.90
C SER A 198 -0.88 7.90 -8.96
N LYS A 199 -0.06 7.74 -7.91
CA LYS A 199 0.99 6.70 -7.71
C LYS A 199 0.45 5.23 -7.66
N THR A 200 -0.71 4.96 -8.24
CA THR A 200 -1.46 3.69 -8.29
C THR A 200 -1.98 3.41 -9.69
N ASP A 201 -1.18 3.69 -10.73
CA ASP A 201 -1.61 3.44 -12.11
C ASP A 201 -1.73 1.93 -12.38
N TRP A 202 -2.97 1.45 -12.45
CA TRP A 202 -3.27 0.07 -12.82
C TRP A 202 -2.84 -0.24 -14.25
N ARG A 203 -2.70 0.77 -15.13
CA ARG A 203 -2.29 0.59 -16.54
C ARG A 203 -0.85 0.11 -16.65
N VAL A 204 0.08 0.72 -15.89
CA VAL A 204 1.49 0.28 -15.84
C VAL A 204 1.58 -1.17 -15.37
N ARG A 205 0.77 -1.54 -14.37
CA ARG A 205 0.72 -2.93 -13.88
C ARG A 205 0.09 -3.87 -14.89
N ALA A 206 -0.95 -3.46 -15.61
CA ALA A 206 -1.57 -4.27 -16.66
C ALA A 206 -0.58 -4.60 -17.80
N ILE A 207 0.21 -3.60 -18.24
CA ILE A 207 1.29 -3.81 -19.22
C ILE A 207 2.39 -4.73 -18.66
N SER A 208 2.69 -4.62 -17.37
CA SER A 208 3.69 -5.49 -16.75
C SER A 208 3.19 -6.94 -16.60
N ALA A 209 1.91 -7.12 -16.29
CA ALA A 209 1.27 -8.41 -16.12
C ALA A 209 1.20 -9.20 -17.44
N SER A 210 1.07 -8.54 -18.61
CA SER A 210 1.11 -9.23 -19.91
C SER A 210 2.44 -9.95 -20.16
N ASN A 211 3.52 -9.58 -19.47
CA ASN A 211 4.84 -10.21 -19.58
C ASN A 211 5.04 -11.39 -18.61
N LEU A 212 4.04 -11.78 -17.81
CA LEU A 212 4.16 -12.91 -16.86
C LEU A 212 4.47 -14.24 -17.56
N HIS A 213 4.03 -14.41 -18.80
CA HIS A 213 4.33 -15.58 -19.62
C HIS A 213 5.83 -15.79 -19.90
N LEU A 214 6.67 -14.75 -19.74
CA LEU A 214 8.13 -14.91 -19.87
C LEU A 214 8.74 -15.57 -18.64
N ARG A 215 8.17 -15.34 -17.45
CA ARG A 215 8.68 -15.89 -16.19
C ARG A 215 8.43 -17.38 -16.04
N VAL A 216 7.41 -17.91 -16.70
CA VAL A 216 7.08 -19.35 -16.63
C VAL A 216 8.06 -20.26 -17.36
N ASN A 217 9.03 -19.69 -18.09
CA ASN A 217 10.14 -20.44 -18.69
C ASN A 217 11.19 -20.87 -17.65
N HIS A 218 11.29 -20.13 -16.55
CA HIS A 218 12.25 -20.39 -15.47
C HIS A 218 11.49 -20.57 -14.16
N ILE A 219 11.20 -21.83 -13.84
CA ILE A 219 10.48 -22.18 -12.61
C ILE A 219 11.41 -22.96 -11.69
N TYR A 220 11.62 -22.44 -10.48
CA TYR A 220 12.38 -23.08 -9.42
C TYR A 220 11.43 -23.67 -8.39
N VAL A 221 11.70 -24.90 -7.93
CA VAL A 221 10.90 -25.54 -6.88
C VAL A 221 11.78 -25.72 -5.65
N ASN A 222 11.45 -24.99 -4.59
CA ASN A 222 12.13 -25.06 -3.31
C ASN A 222 11.55 -26.25 -2.53
N SER A 223 12.28 -27.36 -2.55
CA SER A 223 11.92 -28.61 -1.87
C SER A 223 12.89 -28.84 -0.72
N ASP A 224 12.40 -29.33 0.42
CA ASP A 224 13.26 -29.86 1.49
C ASP A 224 13.71 -31.29 1.15
N ASP A 225 14.71 -31.81 1.87
CA ASP A 225 15.23 -33.17 1.67
C ASP A 225 14.12 -34.24 1.78
N ILE A 226 14.23 -35.29 0.97
CA ILE A 226 13.23 -36.36 0.87
C ILE A 226 13.06 -37.03 2.23
N ARG A 227 11.89 -36.86 2.86
CA ARG A 227 11.49 -37.62 4.05
C ARG A 227 10.68 -38.85 3.62
N GLU A 228 11.04 -40.02 4.14
CA GLU A 228 10.35 -41.29 3.83
C GLU A 228 8.88 -41.34 4.32
N THR A 229 8.47 -40.39 5.16
CA THR A 229 7.19 -40.43 5.89
C THR A 229 6.17 -39.34 5.47
N GLY A 230 6.30 -38.73 4.29
CA GLY A 230 5.40 -37.67 3.81
C GLY A 230 4.76 -37.93 2.44
N TYR A 231 3.75 -37.12 2.08
CA TYR A 231 3.17 -37.12 0.74
C TYR A 231 4.05 -36.32 -0.25
N THR A 232 4.15 -36.80 -1.48
CA THR A 232 4.77 -36.07 -2.60
C THR A 232 3.68 -35.51 -3.51
N TYR A 233 3.69 -34.20 -3.74
CA TYR A 233 2.68 -33.52 -4.56
C TYR A 233 3.19 -33.32 -5.99
N ILE A 234 2.38 -33.65 -6.99
CA ILE A 234 2.72 -33.49 -8.40
C ILE A 234 1.80 -32.42 -9.01
N MET A 235 2.40 -31.31 -9.43
CA MET A 235 1.71 -30.19 -10.07
C MET A 235 1.93 -30.22 -11.59
N PRO A 236 0.86 -30.34 -12.41
CA PRO A 236 0.94 -30.17 -13.85
C PRO A 236 1.50 -28.82 -14.27
N LYS A 237 2.42 -28.82 -15.24
CA LYS A 237 3.01 -27.58 -15.77
C LYS A 237 1.95 -26.68 -16.42
N ASN A 238 0.91 -27.24 -17.03
CA ASN A 238 -0.09 -26.45 -17.75
C ASN A 238 -0.92 -25.57 -16.80
N ILE A 239 -1.37 -26.12 -15.67
CA ILE A 239 -2.15 -25.35 -14.69
C ILE A 239 -1.28 -24.32 -13.99
N LEU A 240 -0.04 -24.67 -13.65
CA LEU A 240 0.90 -23.72 -13.05
C LEU A 240 1.19 -22.54 -13.97
N LYS A 241 1.51 -22.82 -15.25
CA LYS A 241 1.77 -21.77 -16.25
C LYS A 241 0.57 -20.84 -16.40
N LYS A 242 -0.64 -21.41 -16.52
CA LYS A 242 -1.85 -20.61 -16.66
C LYS A 242 -2.14 -19.79 -15.41
N PHE A 243 -1.97 -20.36 -14.21
CA PHE A 243 -2.16 -19.67 -12.93
C PHE A 243 -1.22 -18.46 -12.78
N ILE A 244 0.04 -18.60 -13.18
CA ILE A 244 0.99 -17.49 -13.20
C ILE A 244 0.56 -16.42 -14.21
N CYS A 245 0.18 -16.80 -15.44
CA CYS A 245 -0.18 -15.84 -16.48
C CYS A 245 -1.46 -15.03 -16.18
N ILE A 246 -2.40 -15.57 -15.40
CA ILE A 246 -3.63 -14.85 -15.03
C ILE A 246 -3.46 -13.93 -13.81
N SER A 247 -2.30 -13.94 -13.17
CA SER A 247 -2.06 -13.25 -11.89
C SER A 247 -1.60 -11.79 -12.07
N ASP A 248 -1.42 -11.07 -10.95
CA ASP A 248 -0.79 -9.75 -10.90
C ASP A 248 0.57 -9.83 -10.22
N LEU A 249 1.51 -8.95 -10.61
CA LEU A 249 2.87 -8.95 -10.04
C LEU A 249 2.92 -8.47 -8.58
N ARG A 250 1.90 -7.73 -8.13
CA ARG A 250 1.87 -7.11 -6.81
C ARG A 250 0.76 -7.70 -5.93
N THR A 251 -0.40 -7.93 -6.51
CA THR A 251 -1.60 -8.36 -5.81
C THR A 251 -1.67 -9.87 -5.79
N GLN A 252 -1.84 -10.45 -4.60
CA GLN A 252 -1.93 -11.89 -4.44
C GLN A 252 -3.23 -12.43 -5.05
N VAL A 253 -3.12 -13.57 -5.71
CA VAL A 253 -4.20 -14.35 -6.31
C VAL A 253 -4.10 -15.77 -5.79
N ALA A 254 -5.22 -16.38 -5.42
CA ALA A 254 -5.30 -17.73 -4.87
C ALA A 254 -6.19 -18.67 -5.70
N GLY A 255 -5.94 -19.97 -5.55
CA GLY A 255 -6.78 -21.04 -6.08
C GLY A 255 -6.76 -22.26 -5.16
N TYR A 256 -7.89 -22.96 -5.05
CA TYR A 256 -7.98 -24.22 -4.32
C TYR A 256 -7.47 -25.38 -5.17
N LEU A 257 -6.74 -26.29 -4.54
CA LEU A 257 -6.13 -27.45 -5.19
C LEU A 257 -6.96 -28.69 -4.92
N TYR A 258 -7.28 -29.42 -5.98
CA TYR A 258 -7.96 -30.71 -5.90
C TYR A 258 -7.20 -31.75 -6.71
N GLY A 259 -7.21 -32.98 -6.23
CA GLY A 259 -6.44 -34.04 -6.86
C GLY A 259 -6.84 -35.43 -6.40
N VAL A 260 -6.01 -36.40 -6.73
CA VAL A 260 -6.20 -37.80 -6.38
C VAL A 260 -4.85 -38.50 -6.30
N SER A 261 -4.76 -39.54 -5.49
CA SER A 261 -3.60 -40.44 -5.53
C SER A 261 -3.72 -41.43 -6.71
N PRO A 262 -2.63 -41.71 -7.44
CA PRO A 262 -2.65 -42.77 -8.43
C PRO A 262 -2.93 -44.13 -7.74
N PRO A 263 -3.62 -45.07 -8.41
CA PRO A 263 -3.96 -46.38 -7.82
C PRO A 263 -2.75 -47.16 -7.31
N ASP A 264 -1.60 -46.94 -7.95
CA ASP A 264 -0.36 -47.66 -7.67
C ASP A 264 0.43 -47.10 -6.48
N ASN A 265 0.19 -45.83 -6.09
CA ASN A 265 0.96 -45.18 -5.03
C ASN A 265 0.13 -44.16 -4.21
N PRO A 266 -0.35 -44.53 -3.02
CA PRO A 266 -1.15 -43.64 -2.17
C PRO A 266 -0.35 -42.50 -1.53
N GLN A 267 0.99 -42.58 -1.50
CA GLN A 267 1.85 -41.51 -0.97
C GLN A 267 2.08 -40.38 -1.99
N VAL A 268 1.67 -40.57 -3.24
CA VAL A 268 1.73 -39.52 -4.26
C VAL A 268 0.36 -38.85 -4.38
N LYS A 269 0.35 -37.52 -4.50
CA LYS A 269 -0.85 -36.70 -4.68
C LYS A 269 -0.74 -35.94 -6.00
N GLU A 270 -1.52 -36.33 -7.00
CA GLU A 270 -1.54 -35.66 -8.30
C GLU A 270 -2.61 -34.56 -8.31
N ILE A 271 -2.18 -33.32 -8.50
CA ILE A 271 -3.10 -32.18 -8.60
C ILE A 271 -3.77 -32.21 -9.96
N ARG A 272 -5.10 -32.41 -9.99
CA ARG A 272 -5.89 -32.54 -11.22
C ARG A 272 -6.68 -31.28 -11.55
N ALA A 273 -7.06 -30.50 -10.54
CA ALA A 273 -7.86 -29.30 -10.74
C ALA A 273 -7.42 -28.13 -9.86
N VAL A 274 -7.52 -26.92 -10.41
CA VAL A 274 -7.43 -25.66 -9.66
C VAL A 274 -8.75 -24.92 -9.76
N VAL A 275 -9.37 -24.65 -8.62
CA VAL A 275 -10.60 -23.88 -8.55
C VAL A 275 -10.26 -22.43 -8.22
N MET A 276 -10.75 -21.50 -9.04
CA MET A 276 -10.62 -20.06 -8.82
C MET A 276 -11.87 -19.53 -8.13
N PRO A 277 -11.85 -19.32 -6.80
CA PRO A 277 -12.98 -18.71 -6.10
C PRO A 277 -13.12 -17.21 -6.43
N PRO A 278 -14.32 -16.62 -6.25
CA PRO A 278 -14.50 -15.16 -6.17
C PRO A 278 -13.54 -14.57 -5.13
N GLN A 279 -12.67 -13.65 -5.49
CA GLN A 279 -11.61 -13.19 -4.59
C GLN A 279 -11.16 -11.77 -4.89
N TRP A 280 -10.57 -11.13 -3.87
CA TRP A 280 -9.79 -9.91 -4.01
C TRP A 280 -8.57 -10.01 -3.09
N GLY A 281 -7.52 -9.26 -3.38
CA GLY A 281 -6.26 -9.37 -2.65
C GLY A 281 -5.55 -8.03 -2.52
N ASN A 282 -4.48 -8.05 -1.74
CA ASN A 282 -3.51 -6.98 -1.67
C ASN A 282 -2.10 -7.58 -1.82
N HIS A 283 -1.06 -6.87 -1.39
CA HIS A 283 0.32 -7.32 -1.52
C HIS A 283 0.76 -8.33 -0.45
N GLN A 284 -0.03 -8.50 0.61
CA GLN A 284 0.23 -9.36 1.76
C GLN A 284 -0.77 -10.50 1.91
N THR A 285 -2.02 -10.31 1.51
CA THR A 285 -3.12 -11.25 1.77
C THR A 285 -4.11 -11.34 0.62
N VAL A 286 -4.85 -12.43 0.60
CA VAL A 286 -5.98 -12.69 -0.31
C VAL A 286 -7.22 -13.01 0.50
N ASN A 287 -8.37 -12.49 0.07
CA ASN A 287 -9.65 -12.67 0.73
C ASN A 287 -10.55 -13.57 -0.12
N LEU A 288 -10.96 -14.68 0.49
CA LEU A 288 -11.78 -15.73 -0.13
C LEU A 288 -13.11 -15.86 0.61
N PRO A 289 -14.20 -16.25 -0.07
CA PRO A 289 -15.45 -16.64 0.56
C PRO A 289 -15.23 -17.84 1.48
N SER A 290 -15.97 -17.90 2.58
CA SER A 290 -15.86 -19.00 3.56
C SER A 290 -16.47 -20.30 3.06
N THR A 291 -17.39 -20.23 2.09
CA THR A 291 -18.05 -21.42 1.54
C THR A 291 -17.18 -22.06 0.48
N LEU A 292 -16.79 -23.33 0.66
CA LEU A 292 -16.13 -24.09 -0.38
C LEU A 292 -17.09 -24.44 -1.53
N PRO A 293 -16.58 -24.55 -2.75
CA PRO A 293 -17.41 -24.89 -3.88
C PRO A 293 -17.67 -26.39 -3.98
N GLU A 294 -18.87 -26.74 -4.41
CA GLU A 294 -19.27 -28.10 -4.74
C GLU A 294 -19.55 -28.19 -6.24
N HIS A 295 -19.09 -29.25 -6.90
CA HIS A 295 -19.37 -29.52 -8.29
C HIS A 295 -19.17 -31.01 -8.61
N GLU A 296 -19.92 -31.56 -9.56
CA GLU A 296 -19.86 -32.97 -10.00
C GLU A 296 -18.43 -33.42 -10.37
N TYR A 297 -17.73 -32.66 -11.23
CA TYR A 297 -16.30 -32.92 -11.56
C TYR A 297 -15.31 -32.89 -10.38
N LEU A 298 -15.69 -32.37 -9.21
CA LEU A 298 -14.86 -32.39 -8.01
C LEU A 298 -15.24 -33.53 -7.06
N ALA A 299 -16.35 -34.23 -7.29
CA ALA A 299 -16.85 -35.26 -6.38
C ALA A 299 -15.87 -36.43 -6.21
N ASP A 300 -15.16 -36.80 -7.28
CA ASP A 300 -14.17 -37.87 -7.29
C ASP A 300 -12.76 -37.39 -6.88
N LEU A 301 -12.58 -36.11 -6.57
CA LEU A 301 -11.30 -35.51 -6.20
C LEU A 301 -11.29 -35.14 -4.71
N GLU A 302 -10.13 -35.33 -4.07
CA GLU A 302 -9.92 -34.86 -2.71
C GLU A 302 -9.31 -33.45 -2.69
N PRO A 303 -9.66 -32.59 -1.70
CA PRO A 303 -9.00 -31.31 -1.52
C PRO A 303 -7.55 -31.53 -1.05
N LEU A 304 -6.61 -30.89 -1.75
CA LEU A 304 -5.18 -30.92 -1.45
C LEU A 304 -4.68 -29.59 -0.88
N GLY A 305 -5.58 -28.65 -0.59
CA GLY A 305 -5.27 -27.36 0.01
C GLY A 305 -5.42 -26.19 -0.97
N TRP A 306 -4.51 -25.23 -0.93
CA TRP A 306 -4.59 -24.03 -1.78
C TRP A 306 -3.22 -23.52 -2.21
N MET A 307 -3.21 -22.73 -3.27
CA MET A 307 -2.03 -22.02 -3.74
C MET A 307 -2.30 -20.54 -3.87
N HIS A 308 -1.30 -19.69 -3.68
CA HIS A 308 -1.39 -18.27 -4.00
C HIS A 308 -0.09 -17.69 -4.54
N THR A 309 -0.21 -16.59 -5.26
CA THR A 309 0.94 -15.80 -5.70
C THR A 309 1.41 -14.85 -4.62
N GLN A 310 2.71 -14.53 -4.63
CA GLN A 310 3.28 -13.48 -3.80
C GLN A 310 4.30 -12.65 -4.58
N PRO A 311 4.38 -11.33 -4.32
CA PRO A 311 5.23 -10.42 -5.08
C PRO A 311 6.72 -10.65 -4.84
N ASN A 312 7.09 -11.17 -3.67
CA ASN A 312 8.48 -11.42 -3.28
C ASN A 312 8.60 -12.83 -2.70
N GLU A 313 9.73 -13.48 -2.92
CA GLU A 313 10.06 -14.75 -2.26
C GLU A 313 10.41 -14.50 -0.79
N LEU A 314 9.73 -15.20 0.11
CA LEU A 314 9.98 -15.15 1.55
C LEU A 314 10.83 -16.35 1.99
N PRO A 315 11.78 -16.17 2.93
CA PRO A 315 12.58 -17.28 3.44
C PRO A 315 11.78 -18.27 4.31
N GLN A 316 10.63 -17.81 4.81
CA GLN A 316 9.71 -18.54 5.66
C GLN A 316 8.27 -18.32 5.20
N MET A 317 7.36 -19.25 5.56
CA MET A 317 5.92 -19.07 5.34
C MET A 317 5.46 -17.79 6.05
N ALA A 318 4.55 -17.01 5.47
CA ALA A 318 4.10 -15.79 6.14
C ALA A 318 3.21 -16.15 7.35
N PRO A 319 3.25 -15.40 8.47
CA PRO A 319 2.35 -15.64 9.60
C PRO A 319 0.87 -15.55 9.23
N VAL A 320 0.54 -14.69 8.26
CA VAL A 320 -0.82 -14.54 7.74
C VAL A 320 -1.25 -15.78 6.97
N ASP A 321 -0.34 -16.42 6.25
CA ASP A 321 -0.61 -17.67 5.52
C ASP A 321 -0.87 -18.83 6.48
N VAL A 322 -0.11 -18.93 7.58
CA VAL A 322 -0.36 -19.90 8.66
C VAL A 322 -1.76 -19.71 9.23
N THR A 323 -2.12 -18.46 9.51
CA THR A 323 -3.45 -18.09 10.03
C THR A 323 -4.55 -18.42 9.04
N ALA A 324 -4.37 -18.08 7.76
CA ALA A 324 -5.35 -18.33 6.70
C ALA A 324 -5.55 -19.83 6.46
N HIS A 325 -4.46 -20.60 6.37
CA HIS A 325 -4.53 -22.04 6.16
C HIS A 325 -5.16 -22.75 7.37
N ALA A 326 -4.85 -22.35 8.61
CA ALA A 326 -5.50 -22.90 9.80
C ALA A 326 -7.01 -22.62 9.84
N LYS A 327 -7.44 -21.40 9.49
CA LYS A 327 -8.87 -21.04 9.42
C LYS A 327 -9.61 -21.79 8.30
N LEU A 328 -8.96 -22.05 7.17
CA LEU A 328 -9.52 -22.86 6.09
C LEU A 328 -9.71 -24.33 6.52
N LEU A 329 -8.74 -24.90 7.24
CA LEU A 329 -8.84 -26.24 7.81
C LEU A 329 -9.96 -26.34 8.86
N GLU A 330 -10.08 -25.35 9.75
CA GLU A 330 -11.12 -25.31 10.78
C GLU A 330 -12.53 -25.16 10.18
N GLY A 331 -12.67 -24.31 9.17
CA GLY A 331 -13.95 -24.04 8.52
C GLY A 331 -14.47 -25.21 7.68
N ASN A 332 -13.58 -26.10 7.20
CA ASN A 332 -13.92 -27.10 6.19
C ASN A 332 -13.55 -28.52 6.62
N LYS A 333 -14.55 -29.28 7.07
CA LYS A 333 -14.38 -30.67 7.54
C LYS A 333 -13.87 -31.64 6.47
N SER A 334 -14.02 -31.33 5.19
CA SER A 334 -13.50 -32.14 4.09
C SER A 334 -11.98 -32.01 3.91
N TRP A 335 -11.36 -30.98 4.49
CA TRP A 335 -9.93 -30.77 4.41
C TRP A 335 -9.22 -31.54 5.53
N ASP A 336 -8.18 -32.27 5.16
CA ASP A 336 -7.36 -33.06 6.07
C ASP A 336 -6.02 -32.34 6.29
N GLY A 337 -5.70 -32.01 7.55
CA GLY A 337 -4.44 -31.32 7.90
C GLY A 337 -3.17 -32.08 7.55
N GLU A 338 -3.24 -33.41 7.35
CA GLU A 338 -2.10 -34.20 6.90
C GLU A 338 -1.88 -34.17 5.38
N ARG A 339 -2.94 -33.89 4.61
CA ARG A 339 -2.93 -33.90 3.13
C ARG A 339 -3.03 -32.53 2.49
N CYS A 340 -3.59 -31.56 3.20
CA CYS A 340 -3.78 -30.21 2.68
C CYS A 340 -2.48 -29.41 2.83
N ILE A 341 -2.08 -28.77 1.73
CA ILE A 341 -0.86 -27.97 1.68
C ILE A 341 -1.18 -26.53 1.30
N LEU A 342 -0.23 -25.66 1.58
CA LEU A 342 -0.16 -24.33 1.01
C LEU A 342 0.99 -24.27 0.01
N VAL A 343 0.70 -23.84 -1.22
CA VAL A 343 1.73 -23.56 -2.23
C VAL A 343 1.87 -22.06 -2.45
N THR A 344 3.08 -21.52 -2.24
CA THR A 344 3.40 -20.13 -2.59
C THR A 344 4.08 -20.09 -3.95
N ALA A 345 3.60 -19.22 -4.84
CA ALA A 345 4.20 -18.93 -6.14
C ALA A 345 4.78 -17.50 -6.11
N SER A 346 6.08 -17.40 -5.90
CA SER A 346 6.80 -16.15 -5.70
C SER A 346 7.35 -15.62 -7.01
N PHE A 347 7.14 -14.33 -7.27
CA PHE A 347 7.66 -13.68 -8.46
C PHE A 347 9.06 -13.10 -8.23
N THR A 348 10.06 -13.70 -8.87
CA THR A 348 11.44 -13.21 -8.90
C THR A 348 11.75 -12.59 -10.28
N PRO A 349 12.76 -11.72 -10.41
CA PRO A 349 13.11 -11.14 -11.71
C PRO A 349 13.40 -12.23 -12.75
N GLY A 350 12.57 -12.30 -13.81
CA GLY A 350 12.72 -13.26 -14.90
C GLY A 350 12.32 -14.72 -14.61
N SER A 351 11.88 -15.04 -13.39
CA SER A 351 11.55 -16.42 -13.00
C SER A 351 10.40 -16.48 -11.98
N CYS A 352 10.01 -17.68 -11.59
CA CYS A 352 9.05 -17.94 -10.51
C CYS A 352 9.60 -19.01 -9.57
N SER A 353 9.52 -18.79 -8.27
CA SER A 353 9.90 -19.74 -7.23
C SER A 353 8.66 -20.32 -6.58
N LEU A 354 8.56 -21.65 -6.51
CA LEU A 354 7.46 -22.34 -5.84
C LEU A 354 7.95 -23.01 -4.57
N THR A 355 7.20 -22.85 -3.47
CA THR A 355 7.42 -23.59 -2.23
C THR A 355 6.10 -24.17 -1.75
N ALA A 356 6.13 -25.42 -1.28
CA ALA A 356 4.97 -26.07 -0.69
C ALA A 356 5.18 -26.26 0.82
N TYR A 357 4.16 -25.95 1.60
CA TYR A 357 4.16 -26.01 3.05
C TYR A 357 2.99 -26.85 3.56
N LYS A 358 3.18 -27.49 4.71
CA LYS A 358 2.15 -28.12 5.52
C LYS A 358 2.22 -27.56 6.93
N LEU A 359 1.08 -27.39 7.59
CA LEU A 359 1.07 -26.97 8.99
C LEU A 359 1.39 -28.14 9.92
N THR A 360 2.20 -27.86 10.94
CA THR A 360 2.34 -28.77 12.07
C THR A 360 1.14 -28.64 13.01
N PRO A 361 0.85 -29.62 13.88
CA PRO A 361 -0.22 -29.49 14.87
C PRO A 361 -0.10 -28.23 15.74
N GLY A 362 1.14 -27.82 16.08
CA GLY A 362 1.39 -26.57 16.81
C GLY A 362 1.06 -25.33 15.99
N GLY A 363 1.41 -25.32 14.70
CA GLY A 363 1.05 -24.21 13.81
C GLY A 363 -0.44 -24.09 13.54
N TYR A 364 -1.15 -25.21 13.46
CA TYR A 364 -2.61 -25.23 13.37
C TYR A 364 -3.26 -24.60 14.61
N GLU A 365 -2.84 -25.02 15.82
CA GLU A 365 -3.34 -24.45 17.08
C GLU A 365 -3.08 -22.94 17.16
N TRP A 366 -1.86 -22.51 16.84
CA TRP A 366 -1.52 -21.10 16.86
C TRP A 366 -2.32 -20.31 15.82
N GLY A 367 -2.43 -20.83 14.59
CA GLY A 367 -3.09 -20.15 13.47
C GLY A 367 -4.60 -19.95 13.68
N ARG A 368 -5.31 -20.91 14.30
CA ARG A 368 -6.74 -20.74 14.61
C ARG A 368 -7.00 -19.69 15.69
N GLN A 369 -6.10 -19.59 16.66
CA GLN A 369 -6.22 -18.63 17.77
C GLN A 369 -5.74 -17.23 17.37
N ASN A 370 -4.87 -17.12 16.36
CA ASN A 370 -4.28 -15.86 15.97
C ASN A 370 -5.32 -14.87 15.40
N LYS A 371 -5.35 -13.68 16.00
CA LYS A 371 -6.16 -12.53 15.58
C LYS A 371 -5.29 -11.35 15.14
N ASP A 372 -3.98 -11.42 15.34
CA ASP A 372 -3.06 -10.37 14.95
C ASP A 372 -2.60 -10.54 13.50
N ASN A 373 -2.87 -9.54 12.67
CA ASN A 373 -2.46 -9.47 11.27
C ASN A 373 -1.19 -8.63 11.07
N SER A 374 -0.47 -8.29 12.14
CA SER A 374 0.82 -7.63 12.06
C SER A 374 1.86 -8.50 11.34
N ALA A 375 2.95 -7.87 10.87
CA ALA A 375 4.02 -8.60 10.20
C ALA A 375 4.77 -9.57 11.11
N ASN A 376 4.73 -9.36 12.43
CA ASN A 376 5.41 -10.17 13.44
C ASN A 376 4.45 -10.46 14.61
N PRO A 377 3.44 -11.31 14.41
CA PRO A 377 2.47 -11.60 15.44
C PRO A 377 3.10 -12.40 16.58
N HIS A 378 2.62 -12.15 17.80
CA HIS A 378 3.18 -12.79 18.98
C HIS A 378 3.04 -14.31 18.94
N GLY A 379 4.12 -15.02 19.29
CA GLY A 379 4.14 -16.49 19.34
C GLY A 379 4.33 -17.17 17.99
N TYR A 380 4.46 -16.45 16.88
CA TYR A 380 4.82 -17.06 15.60
C TYR A 380 6.22 -17.69 15.66
N LEU A 381 6.33 -18.95 15.23
CA LEU A 381 7.58 -19.70 15.19
C LEU A 381 7.73 -20.44 13.85
N PRO A 382 8.95 -20.54 13.28
CA PRO A 382 9.19 -21.33 12.06
C PRO A 382 8.87 -22.82 12.18
N THR A 383 8.69 -23.35 13.39
CA THR A 383 8.27 -24.74 13.65
C THR A 383 6.77 -24.97 13.44
N HIS A 384 6.00 -23.92 13.16
CA HIS A 384 4.56 -24.01 12.89
C HIS A 384 4.24 -24.64 11.52
N TYR A 385 5.23 -24.75 10.65
CA TYR A 385 5.05 -25.37 9.35
C TYR A 385 6.26 -26.24 9.01
N GLU A 386 6.06 -27.13 8.07
CA GLU A 386 7.11 -27.93 7.44
C GLU A 386 7.03 -27.74 5.92
N LYS A 387 8.19 -27.73 5.26
CA LYS A 387 8.23 -27.77 3.79
C LYS A 387 7.92 -29.19 3.34
N VAL A 388 7.13 -29.31 2.27
CA VAL A 388 6.75 -30.60 1.69
C VAL A 388 7.26 -30.71 0.27
N GLN A 389 7.43 -31.96 -0.18
CA GLN A 389 7.97 -32.23 -1.49
C GLN A 389 6.94 -31.95 -2.58
N MET A 390 7.34 -31.17 -3.58
CA MET A 390 6.53 -30.92 -4.76
C MET A 390 7.36 -31.12 -6.03
N LEU A 391 6.76 -31.73 -7.04
CA LEU A 391 7.37 -31.97 -8.35
C LEU A 391 6.48 -31.40 -9.45
N LEU A 392 7.10 -30.96 -10.54
CA LEU A 392 6.38 -30.52 -11.74
C LEU A 392 6.33 -31.64 -12.77
N SER A 393 5.17 -31.86 -13.38
CA SER A 393 4.99 -32.89 -14.41
C SER A 393 4.35 -32.33 -15.68
N ASP A 394 4.78 -32.86 -16.82
CA ASP A 394 4.16 -32.70 -18.14
C ASP A 394 3.48 -33.99 -18.61
N ARG A 395 3.47 -35.05 -17.79
CA ARG A 395 2.87 -36.34 -18.15
C ARG A 395 1.34 -36.32 -18.19
N PHE A 396 0.73 -35.40 -17.47
CA PHE A 396 -0.72 -35.21 -17.44
C PHE A 396 -1.06 -33.72 -17.36
N MET A 397 -2.30 -33.42 -17.71
CA MET A 397 -2.84 -32.07 -17.73
C MET A 397 -3.87 -31.92 -16.62
N GLY A 398 -3.81 -30.82 -15.89
CA GLY A 398 -4.90 -30.42 -15.01
C GLY A 398 -5.90 -29.49 -15.70
N PHE A 399 -7.02 -29.21 -15.06
CA PHE A 399 -8.04 -28.27 -15.54
C PHE A 399 -8.36 -27.19 -14.51
N PHE A 400 -9.07 -26.14 -14.95
CA PHE A 400 -9.55 -25.08 -14.06
C PHE A 400 -11.07 -25.12 -13.92
N MET A 401 -11.54 -24.66 -12.77
CA MET A 401 -12.93 -24.30 -12.57
C MET A 401 -13.00 -22.86 -12.10
N VAL A 402 -14.01 -22.14 -12.58
CA VAL A 402 -14.21 -20.70 -12.30
C VAL A 402 -15.67 -20.49 -11.89
N PRO A 403 -16.02 -19.34 -11.30
CA PRO A 403 -17.40 -19.05 -10.93
C PRO A 403 -18.33 -19.15 -12.15
N ASP A 404 -19.50 -19.75 -11.97
CA ASP A 404 -20.52 -19.84 -13.00
C ASP A 404 -21.09 -18.45 -13.34
N VAL A 405 -21.38 -17.68 -12.29
CA VAL A 405 -21.88 -16.31 -12.31
C VAL A 405 -20.80 -15.33 -11.85
N GLY A 406 -20.56 -14.32 -12.68
CA GLY A 406 -19.59 -13.26 -12.39
C GLY A 406 -18.13 -13.67 -12.58
N PRO A 407 -17.20 -12.72 -12.39
CA PRO A 407 -15.77 -12.98 -12.51
C PRO A 407 -15.21 -13.68 -11.27
N TRP A 408 -14.01 -14.24 -11.36
CA TRP A 408 -13.26 -14.68 -10.18
C TRP A 408 -12.54 -13.51 -9.49
N ASN A 409 -12.14 -12.46 -10.22
CA ASN A 409 -11.42 -11.31 -9.67
C ASN A 409 -12.34 -10.14 -9.34
N TYR A 410 -12.40 -9.77 -8.06
CA TYR A 410 -13.18 -8.65 -7.53
C TYR A 410 -12.33 -7.46 -7.10
N ASN A 411 -11.04 -7.39 -7.44
CA ASN A 411 -10.17 -6.27 -7.03
C ASN A 411 -10.65 -4.90 -7.54
N PHE A 412 -11.32 -4.83 -8.69
CA PHE A 412 -11.95 -3.60 -9.21
C PHE A 412 -13.45 -3.52 -8.91
N GLN A 413 -14.00 -4.50 -8.17
CA GLN A 413 -15.43 -4.61 -7.82
C GLN A 413 -15.60 -4.99 -6.35
N GLY A 414 -14.74 -4.48 -5.45
CA GLY A 414 -14.66 -4.93 -4.06
C GLY A 414 -15.98 -4.87 -3.29
N VAL A 415 -16.82 -3.88 -3.58
CA VAL A 415 -18.18 -3.74 -2.99
C VAL A 415 -19.14 -4.88 -3.33
N LYS A 416 -18.88 -5.65 -4.40
CA LYS A 416 -19.69 -6.81 -4.77
C LYS A 416 -19.20 -8.12 -4.14
N HIS A 417 -18.02 -8.12 -3.51
CA HIS A 417 -17.49 -9.29 -2.81
C HIS A 417 -17.97 -9.32 -1.36
N SER A 418 -18.31 -10.50 -0.87
CA SER A 418 -18.63 -10.74 0.53
C SER A 418 -18.06 -12.08 0.98
N SER A 419 -17.53 -12.16 2.19
CA SER A 419 -16.99 -13.40 2.75
C SER A 419 -18.05 -14.51 2.90
N SER A 420 -19.32 -14.15 3.09
CA SER A 420 -20.43 -15.10 3.20
C SER A 420 -21.11 -15.40 1.88
N MET A 421 -20.58 -14.93 0.75
CA MET A 421 -21.19 -15.17 -0.56
C MET A 421 -21.13 -16.66 -0.94
N LYS A 422 -22.17 -17.11 -1.67
CA LYS A 422 -22.20 -18.42 -2.31
C LYS A 422 -21.97 -18.26 -3.81
N TYR A 423 -21.34 -19.25 -4.42
CA TYR A 423 -21.05 -19.25 -5.84
C TYR A 423 -21.11 -20.68 -6.38
N GLY A 424 -21.57 -20.83 -7.62
CA GLY A 424 -21.44 -22.09 -8.36
C GLY A 424 -20.13 -22.12 -9.14
N LEU A 425 -19.84 -23.26 -9.74
CA LEU A 425 -18.67 -23.44 -10.59
C LEU A 425 -19.07 -23.85 -12.00
N LYS A 426 -18.22 -23.51 -12.97
CA LYS A 426 -18.23 -24.08 -14.31
C LYS A 426 -16.82 -24.47 -14.75
N LEU A 427 -16.75 -25.45 -15.65
CA LEU A 427 -15.51 -25.85 -16.30
C LEU A 427 -15.12 -24.81 -17.36
N ALA A 428 -14.19 -23.93 -17.02
CA ALA A 428 -13.63 -22.96 -17.96
C ALA A 428 -12.24 -22.48 -17.49
N ASN A 429 -11.47 -21.93 -18.43
CA ASN A 429 -10.19 -21.33 -18.11
C ASN A 429 -10.39 -19.94 -17.47
N PRO A 430 -9.63 -19.62 -16.41
CA PRO A 430 -9.68 -18.28 -15.82
C PRO A 430 -9.15 -17.23 -16.78
N LYS A 431 -9.85 -16.09 -16.75
CA LYS A 431 -9.48 -14.87 -17.46
C LYS A 431 -8.34 -14.16 -16.73
N GLU A 432 -7.56 -13.37 -17.47
CA GLU A 432 -6.42 -12.65 -16.93
C GLU A 432 -6.83 -11.59 -15.90
N TYR A 433 -5.92 -11.23 -14.99
CA TYR A 433 -6.22 -10.31 -13.89
C TYR A 433 -6.89 -9.00 -14.35
N TYR A 434 -6.40 -8.40 -15.44
CA TYR A 434 -6.89 -7.11 -15.99
C TYR A 434 -7.91 -7.27 -17.14
N HIS A 435 -8.50 -8.45 -17.30
CA HIS A 435 -9.53 -8.70 -18.31
C HIS A 435 -10.74 -7.75 -18.11
N GLU A 436 -11.39 -7.35 -19.21
CA GLU A 436 -12.49 -6.36 -19.22
C GLU A 436 -13.64 -6.68 -18.24
N GLU A 437 -14.07 -7.94 -18.16
CA GLU A 437 -15.06 -8.43 -17.19
C GLU A 437 -14.71 -8.16 -15.72
N HIS A 438 -13.42 -8.06 -15.38
CA HIS A 438 -12.99 -7.78 -14.02
C HIS A 438 -13.15 -6.29 -13.68
N ARG A 439 -13.17 -5.41 -14.68
CA ARG A 439 -13.07 -3.94 -14.54
C ARG A 439 -14.12 -3.16 -15.37
N PRO A 440 -15.42 -3.50 -15.26
CA PRO A 440 -16.48 -2.92 -16.10
C PRO A 440 -16.65 -1.41 -15.90
N THR A 441 -16.40 -0.89 -14.69
CA THR A 441 -16.49 0.54 -14.37
C THR A 441 -15.61 1.38 -15.28
N HIS A 442 -14.37 0.93 -15.54
CA HIS A 442 -13.46 1.65 -16.43
C HIS A 442 -14.00 1.77 -17.86
N PHE A 443 -14.82 0.83 -18.34
CA PHE A 443 -15.40 0.88 -19.68
C PHE A 443 -16.70 1.68 -19.72
N LEU A 444 -17.50 1.61 -18.65
CA LEU A 444 -18.74 2.38 -18.53
C LEU A 444 -18.46 3.89 -18.45
N GLU A 445 -17.36 4.30 -17.80
CA GLU A 445 -16.92 5.71 -17.78
C GLU A 445 -16.62 6.27 -19.18
N PHE A 446 -16.10 5.44 -20.10
CA PHE A 446 -15.88 5.87 -21.49
C PHE A 446 -17.21 6.07 -22.25
N SER A 447 -18.21 5.20 -22.04
CA SER A 447 -19.50 5.35 -22.72
C SER A 447 -20.22 6.65 -22.35
N THR A 448 -20.04 7.15 -21.12
CA THR A 448 -20.63 8.44 -20.69
C THR A 448 -19.93 9.67 -21.26
N LEU A 449 -18.70 9.52 -21.77
CA LEU A 449 -17.95 10.61 -22.40
C LEU A 449 -18.34 10.78 -23.87
N GLU A 450 -18.69 9.70 -24.58
CA GLU A 450 -19.14 9.75 -25.98
C GLU A 450 -20.50 10.45 -26.12
N ASP A 451 -21.40 10.33 -25.14
CA ASP A 451 -22.69 11.03 -25.13
C ASP A 451 -22.58 12.58 -25.03
N ALA A 452 -21.40 13.12 -24.73
CA ALA A 452 -21.14 14.55 -24.63
C ALA A 452 -20.66 15.19 -25.96
N GLU A 453 -20.25 14.38 -26.94
CA GLU A 453 -19.90 14.88 -28.27
C GLU A 453 -21.14 14.83 -29.17
N ILE A 454 -21.81 15.98 -29.32
CA ILE A 454 -22.69 16.21 -30.46
C ILE A 454 -21.78 16.25 -31.69
N GLU A 455 -21.45 15.09 -32.25
CA GLU A 455 -20.83 15.02 -33.57
C GLU A 455 -21.83 15.58 -34.58
N ALA A 456 -21.56 16.80 -35.06
CA ALA A 456 -22.19 17.32 -36.26
C ALA A 456 -21.88 16.35 -37.41
N ASP A 457 -22.93 15.95 -38.16
CA ASP A 457 -22.90 15.03 -39.30
C ASP A 457 -21.54 14.99 -40.01
N ARG A 458 -20.70 14.02 -39.65
CA ARG A 458 -19.54 13.65 -40.45
C ARG A 458 -20.02 12.66 -41.48
N GLU A 459 -20.07 13.08 -42.74
CA GLU A 459 -20.31 12.17 -43.86
C GLU A 459 -19.23 11.07 -43.84
N ASP A 460 -19.67 9.84 -43.58
CA ASP A 460 -18.84 8.65 -43.79
C ASP A 460 -18.76 8.36 -45.30
N LEU A 461 -17.68 8.83 -45.91
CA LEU A 461 -17.39 8.63 -47.34
C LEU A 461 -16.90 7.20 -47.65
N PHE A 462 -16.85 6.31 -46.67
CA PHE A 462 -16.39 4.92 -46.80
C PHE A 462 -17.45 3.86 -46.43
N ALA A 463 -18.69 4.28 -46.16
CA ALA A 463 -19.84 3.38 -45.97
C ALA A 463 -20.46 2.90 -47.29
#